data_AF-A0A8T5TZR8-F1
#
_entry.id   AF-A0A8T5TZR8-F1
#
_cell.length_a   1.000
_cell.length_b   1.000
_cell.length_c   1.000
_cell.angle_alpha   90.00
_cell.angle_beta   90.00
_cell.angle_gamma   90.00
#
_symmetry.space_group_name_H-M   'P 1'
#
loop_
_entity.id
_entity.type
_entity.pdbx_description
1 polymer ?
#
loop_
_entity_poly.entity_id
_entity_poly.type
_entity_poly.pdbx_seq_one_letter_code
_entity_poly.pdbx_strand_id
1 'polypeptide(L)'
;ASNFQIFRKIIFPLTLPGIFTSAILVFIASWNELLFAQIFLTNPINQTVPLAILRYVRNPQSLTASWDTDIALLAATAVSTIPLVIVVLIFQKKIVSGLTSGAVKG
;
A
#
# COMPACT_ATOMS: atom_id res chain seq x y z
N ALA A 1 26.74 27.01 12.22
CA ALA A 1 26.15 25.99 11.33
C ALA A 1 25.13 26.68 10.44
N SER A 2 25.07 26.38 9.13
CA SER A 2 24.02 26.95 8.27
C SER A 2 22.65 26.35 8.62
N ASN A 3 21.56 27.07 8.32
CA ASN A 3 20.19 26.57 8.56
C ASN A 3 19.95 25.20 7.92
N PHE A 4 20.50 24.97 6.72
CA PHE A 4 20.43 23.68 6.04
C PHE A 4 21.20 22.57 6.77
N GLN A 5 22.35 22.90 7.37
CA GLN A 5 23.13 21.97 8.19
C GLN A 5 22.37 21.54 9.45
N ILE A 6 21.71 22.49 10.12
CA ILE A 6 20.87 22.23 11.30
C ILE A 6 19.69 21.33 10.93
N PHE A 7 18.99 21.67 9.85
CA PHE A 7 17.88 20.84 9.35
C PHE A 7 18.31 19.40 9.07
N ARG A 8 19.35 19.20 8.27
CA ARG A 8 19.78 17.86 7.83
C ARG A 8 20.36 17.01 8.96
N LYS A 9 21.12 17.61 9.89
CA LYS A 9 21.83 16.85 10.93
C LYS A 9 21.05 16.69 12.23
N ILE A 10 20.10 17.59 12.52
CA ILE A 10 19.38 17.60 13.80
C ILE A 10 17.90 17.30 13.54
N ILE A 11 17.19 18.17 12.82
CA ILE A 11 15.74 18.09 12.66
C ILE A 11 15.34 16.82 11.89
N PHE A 12 15.95 16.57 10.73
CA PHE A 12 15.61 15.45 9.86
C PHE A 12 15.71 14.07 10.55
N PRO A 13 16.83 13.67 11.19
CA PRO A 13 16.91 12.38 11.87
C PRO A 13 15.97 12.26 13.08
N LEU A 14 15.66 13.36 13.77
CA LEU A 14 14.66 13.39 14.85
C LEU A 14 13.23 13.15 14.33
N THR A 15 12.91 13.68 13.15
CA THR A 15 11.58 13.50 12.51
C THR A 15 11.43 12.18 11.74
N LEU A 16 12.55 11.52 11.42
CA LEU A 16 12.59 10.29 10.62
C LEU A 16 11.60 9.21 11.09
N PRO A 17 11.50 8.88 12.40
CA PRO A 17 10.58 7.86 12.88
C PRO A 17 9.11 8.18 12.57
N GLY A 18 8.71 9.45 12.67
CA GLY A 18 7.35 9.89 12.34
C GLY A 18 7.07 9.87 10.84
N ILE A 19 8.06 10.30 10.03
CA ILE A 19 7.99 10.25 8.56
C ILE A 19 7.80 8.81 8.09
N PHE A 20 8.53 7.85 8.66
CA PHE A 20 8.37 6.44 8.30
C PHE A 20 6.97 5.91 8.57
N THR A 21 6.40 6.20 9.74
CA THR A 21 5.03 5.78 10.06
C THR A 21 4.02 6.37 9.08
N SER A 22 4.12 7.67 8.79
CA SER A 22 3.25 8.32 7.81
C SER A 22 3.42 7.72 6.41
N ALA A 23 4.65 7.48 5.97
CA ALA A 23 4.95 6.90 4.66
C ALA A 23 4.35 5.48 4.51
N ILE A 24 4.39 4.67 5.57
CA ILE A 24 3.77 3.33 5.55
C ILE A 24 2.24 3.44 5.43
N LEU A 25 1.60 4.34 6.19
CA LEU A 25 0.16 4.55 6.08
C LEU A 25 -0.23 5.03 4.68
N VAL A 26 0.54 5.96 4.11
CA VAL A 26 0.36 6.43 2.73
C VAL A 26 0.56 5.31 1.72
N PHE A 27 1.57 4.45 1.91
CA PHE A 27 1.79 3.28 1.06
C PHE A 27 0.58 2.33 1.11
N ILE A 28 0.10 1.98 2.31
CA ILE A 28 -1.07 1.12 2.49
C ILE A 28 -2.30 1.73 1.80
N ALA A 29 -2.55 3.03 2.00
CA ALA A 29 -3.66 3.73 1.35
C ALA A 29 -3.52 3.72 -0.18
N SER A 30 -2.34 4.06 -0.70
CA SER A 30 -2.09 4.14 -2.14
C SER A 30 -2.14 2.76 -2.82
N TRP A 31 -1.70 1.71 -2.14
CA TRP A 31 -1.77 0.33 -2.65
C TRP A 31 -3.22 -0.16 -2.78
N ASN A 32 -4.09 0.22 -1.85
CA ASN A 32 -5.50 -0.16 -1.84
C ASN A 32 -6.39 0.79 -2.66
N GLU A 33 -5.82 1.83 -3.27
CA GLU A 33 -6.60 2.89 -3.90
C GLU A 33 -7.20 2.43 -5.23
N LEU A 34 -8.45 1.97 -5.17
CA LEU A 34 -9.17 1.40 -6.30
C LEU A 34 -9.98 2.44 -7.09
N LEU A 35 -10.51 3.46 -6.41
CA LEU A 35 -11.42 4.42 -7.04
C LEU A 35 -10.69 5.26 -8.09
N PHE A 36 -9.57 5.88 -7.69
CA PHE A 36 -8.74 6.64 -8.62
C PHE A 36 -8.19 5.75 -9.74
N ALA A 37 -7.71 4.54 -9.41
CA ALA A 37 -7.21 3.61 -10.40
C ALA A 37 -8.28 3.30 -11.46
N GLN A 38 -9.50 2.97 -11.05
CA GLN A 38 -10.58 2.62 -11.97
C GLN A 38 -10.97 3.78 -12.91
N ILE A 39 -10.97 5.01 -12.40
CA ILE A 39 -11.38 6.20 -13.15
C ILE A 39 -10.30 6.62 -14.15
N PHE A 40 -9.03 6.66 -13.72
CA PHE A 40 -7.95 7.26 -14.50
C PHE A 40 -7.16 6.24 -15.35
N LEU A 41 -7.08 4.97 -14.93
CA LEU A 41 -6.28 3.96 -15.63
C LEU A 41 -7.14 3.19 -16.64
N THR A 42 -7.16 3.70 -17.88
CA THR A 42 -7.92 3.09 -18.97
C THR A 42 -7.12 1.99 -19.69
N ASN A 43 -5.82 2.23 -19.93
CA ASN A 43 -4.93 1.30 -20.62
C ASN A 43 -4.60 0.07 -19.74
N PRO A 44 -4.83 -1.17 -20.23
CA PRO A 44 -4.50 -2.42 -19.52
C PRO A 44 -3.08 -2.53 -18.96
N ILE A 45 -2.09 -1.99 -19.67
CA ILE A 45 -0.67 -2.10 -19.28
C ILE A 45 -0.37 -1.27 -18.02
N ASN A 46 -1.18 -0.24 -17.74
CA ASN A 46 -0.94 0.70 -16.65
C ASN A 46 -1.81 0.40 -15.42
N GLN A 47 -2.57 -0.70 -15.41
CA GLN A 47 -3.48 -1.00 -14.31
C GLN A 47 -2.72 -1.39 -13.04
N THR A 48 -3.23 -0.93 -11.91
CA THR A 48 -2.79 -1.44 -10.60
C THR A 48 -3.30 -2.87 -10.41
N VAL A 49 -2.60 -3.64 -9.57
CA VAL A 49 -2.97 -5.04 -9.28
C VAL A 49 -4.42 -5.19 -8.82
N PRO A 50 -4.95 -4.37 -7.88
CA PRO A 50 -6.35 -4.47 -7.46
C PRO A 50 -7.34 -4.15 -8.59
N LEU A 51 -7.01 -3.20 -9.47
CA LEU A 51 -7.85 -2.86 -10.61
C LEU A 51 -7.87 -3.98 -11.65
N ALA A 52 -6.72 -4.60 -11.93
CA ALA A 52 -6.61 -5.70 -12.87
C ALA A 52 -7.44 -6.91 -12.40
N ILE A 53 -7.35 -7.25 -11.10
CA ILE A 53 -8.17 -8.29 -10.47
C ILE A 53 -9.66 -7.94 -10.58
N LEU A 54 -10.05 -6.70 -10.26
CA LEU A 54 -11.45 -6.28 -10.37
C LEU A 54 -11.99 -6.37 -11.80
N ARG A 55 -11.21 -5.89 -12.79
CA ARG A 55 -11.60 -5.94 -14.20
C ARG A 55 -11.71 -7.38 -14.71
N TYR A 56 -10.84 -8.25 -14.21
CA TYR A 56 -10.91 -9.67 -14.50
C TYR A 56 -12.24 -10.27 -14.02
N VAL A 57 -12.61 -10.04 -12.75
CA VAL A 57 -13.87 -10.54 -12.17
C VAL A 57 -15.11 -9.97 -12.85
N ARG A 58 -15.05 -8.70 -13.30
CA ARG A 58 -16.15 -8.03 -13.99
C ARG A 58 -16.26 -8.41 -15.48
N ASN A 59 -15.31 -9.17 -16.02
CA ASN A 59 -15.38 -9.56 -17.41
C ASN A 59 -16.52 -10.58 -17.61
N PRO A 60 -17.49 -10.35 -18.51
CA PRO A 60 -18.55 -11.34 -18.78
C PRO A 60 -18.02 -12.75 -19.14
N GLN A 61 -16.85 -12.85 -19.75
CA GLN A 61 -16.22 -14.13 -20.08
C GLN A 61 -15.65 -14.88 -18.87
N SER A 62 -15.36 -14.16 -17.76
CA SER A 62 -14.96 -14.80 -16.50
C SER A 62 -16.15 -15.35 -15.72
N LEU A 63 -17.38 -14.96 -16.04
CA LEU A 63 -18.59 -15.50 -15.40
C LEU A 63 -18.92 -16.92 -15.88
N THR A 64 -18.42 -17.30 -17.05
CA THR A 64 -18.50 -18.67 -17.61
C THR A 64 -17.24 -19.48 -17.36
N ALA A 65 -16.38 -19.04 -16.44
CA ALA A 65 -15.06 -19.59 -16.27
C ALA A 65 -15.05 -20.98 -15.61
N SER A 66 -14.04 -21.78 -15.94
CA SER A 66 -13.79 -23.08 -15.33
C SER A 66 -13.20 -22.93 -13.92
N TRP A 67 -13.28 -24.00 -13.11
CA TRP A 67 -12.69 -24.08 -11.77
C TRP A 67 -11.21 -23.64 -11.71
N ASP A 68 -10.43 -23.92 -12.76
CA ASP A 68 -9.03 -23.51 -12.90
C ASP A 68 -8.86 -21.98 -12.84
N THR A 69 -9.82 -21.28 -13.40
CA THR A 69 -9.83 -19.82 -13.52
C THR A 69 -10.10 -19.15 -12.19
N ASP A 70 -10.97 -19.75 -11.37
CA ASP A 70 -11.27 -19.29 -10.02
C ASP A 70 -10.06 -19.47 -9.10
N ILE A 71 -9.32 -20.58 -9.25
CA ILE A 71 -8.08 -20.81 -8.50
C ILE A 71 -7.01 -19.80 -8.90
N ALA A 72 -6.88 -19.47 -10.19
CA ALA A 72 -5.95 -18.45 -10.67
C ALA A 72 -6.27 -17.07 -10.08
N LEU A 73 -7.56 -16.71 -9.98
CA LEU A 73 -8.01 -15.47 -9.34
C LEU A 73 -7.68 -15.43 -7.84
N LEU A 74 -7.93 -16.54 -7.12
CA LEU A 74 -7.58 -16.66 -5.71
C LEU A 74 -6.06 -16.53 -5.50
N ALA A 75 -5.26 -17.18 -6.36
CA ALA A 75 -3.81 -17.07 -6.33
C ALA A 75 -3.35 -15.63 -6.60
N ALA A 76 -3.90 -14.95 -7.61
CA ALA A 76 -3.59 -13.55 -7.91
C ALA A 76 -3.93 -12.62 -6.73
N THR A 77 -5.07 -12.85 -6.08
CA THR A 77 -5.50 -12.08 -4.91
C THR A 77 -4.57 -12.32 -3.71
N ALA A 78 -4.20 -13.57 -3.45
CA ALA A 78 -3.24 -13.91 -2.40
C ALA A 78 -1.87 -13.26 -2.64
N VAL A 79 -1.35 -13.34 -3.87
CA VAL A 79 -0.08 -12.71 -4.26
C VAL A 79 -0.14 -11.19 -4.12
N SER A 80 -1.28 -10.55 -4.43
CA SER A 80 -1.45 -9.10 -4.28
C SER A 80 -1.30 -8.60 -2.84
N THR A 81 -1.50 -9.47 -1.85
CA THR A 81 -1.39 -9.15 -0.42
C THR A 81 0.05 -9.22 0.09
N ILE A 82 0.93 -9.95 -0.61
CA ILE A 82 2.33 -10.19 -0.20
C ILE A 82 3.11 -8.88 0.04
N PRO A 83 3.08 -7.87 -0.86
CA PRO A 83 3.84 -6.64 -0.64
C PRO A 83 3.42 -5.89 0.63
N LEU A 84 2.12 -5.88 0.92
CA LEU A 84 1.57 -5.25 2.11
C LEU A 84 2.04 -5.96 3.38
N VAL A 85 2.01 -7.29 3.36
CA VAL A 85 2.50 -8.13 4.46
C VAL A 85 4.00 -7.90 4.69
N ILE A 86 4.81 -7.85 3.64
CA ILE A 86 6.25 -7.58 3.75
C ILE A 86 6.50 -6.23 4.43
N VAL A 87 5.81 -5.17 4.00
CA VAL A 87 5.94 -3.84 4.61
C VAL A 87 5.54 -3.88 6.09
N VAL A 88 4.40 -4.49 6.42
CA VAL A 88 3.96 -4.62 7.81
C VAL A 88 4.96 -5.41 8.64
N LEU A 89 5.48 -6.55 8.16
CA LEU A 89 6.43 -7.37 8.92
C LEU A 89 7.74 -6.64 9.22
N ILE A 90 8.26 -5.88 8.26
CA ILE A 90 9.48 -5.08 8.44
C ILE A 90 9.25 -3.94 9.45
N PHE A 91 8.06 -3.31 9.42
CA PHE A 91 7.83 -2.05 10.14
C PHE A 91 6.83 -2.11 11.30
N GLN A 92 6.26 -3.27 11.63
CA GLN A 92 5.22 -3.45 12.65
C GLN A 92 5.53 -2.75 13.98
N LYS A 93 6.77 -2.84 14.48
CA LYS A 93 7.18 -2.21 15.75
C LYS A 93 7.10 -0.67 15.68
N LYS A 94 7.44 -0.08 14.53
CA LYS A 94 7.40 1.37 14.30
C LYS A 94 5.98 1.86 14.08
N ILE A 95 5.15 1.09 13.37
CA ILE A 95 3.73 1.39 13.17
C ILE A 95 3.00 1.44 14.52
N VAL A 96 3.15 0.40 15.34
CA VAL A 96 2.51 0.33 16.67
C VAL A 96 2.99 1.46 17.58
N SER A 97 4.30 1.71 17.62
CA SER A 97 4.87 2.81 18.41
C SER A 97 4.41 4.20 17.92
N GLY A 98 4.22 4.39 16.62
CA GLY A 98 3.76 5.66 16.06
C GLY A 98 2.28 5.92 16.32
N LEU A 99 1.44 4.88 16.23
CA LEU A 99 0.01 4.97 16.55
C LEU A 99 -0.21 5.24 18.05
N THR A 100 0.57 4.60 18.93
CA THR A 100 0.42 4.79 20.37
C THR A 100 1.07 6.06 20.91
N SER A 101 2.22 6.49 20.37
CA SER A 101 2.92 7.69 20.86
C SER A 101 2.13 8.99 20.66
N GLY A 102 1.13 9.02 19.77
CA GLY A 102 0.17 10.12 19.65
C GLY A 102 -1.01 10.03 20.63
N ALA A 103 -1.31 8.84 21.16
CA ALA A 103 -2.44 8.58 22.06
C ALA A 103 -2.10 8.77 23.55
N VAL A 104 -0.82 8.65 23.95
CA VAL A 104 -0.41 8.73 25.38
C VAL A 104 0.09 10.11 25.84
N LYS A 105 0.09 11.12 24.95
CA LYS A 105 0.49 12.51 25.30
C LYS A 105 -0.69 13.48 25.43
N GLY A 106 -1.92 12.96 25.47
CA GLY A 106 -3.12 13.67 25.93
C GLY A 106 -3.33 13.45 27.42
#